data_AF-A0A967HD56-F1
#
_entry.id   AF-A0A967HD56-F1
#
_cell.length_a   1.000
_cell.length_b   1.000
_cell.length_c   1.000
_cell.angle_alpha   90.00
_cell.angle_beta   90.00
_cell.angle_gamma   90.00
#
_symmetry.space_group_name_H-M   'P 1'
#
loop_
_entity.id
_entity.type
_entity.pdbx_description
1 polymer ?
#
loop_
_entity_poly.entity_id
_entity_poly.type
_entity_poly.pdbx_seq_one_letter_code
_entity_poly.pdbx_strand_id
1 'polypeptide(L)'
;MLQIRPLAVASLVLAGLAAAAPVSPQETDREHGLLSETTLPPGYVPEFGTMWTFDAPPLDYWETRYGFKPDEEWLDHLRLASVRLPGCSSSFVSADGLVMTNHHCARGCVAAVSPPETNYLRTGFAAGSREAEPICPGMYVDQLVSIEDVTARIRDRVTAGDAPAQV
;
A
#
# COMPACT_ATOMS: atom_id res chain seq x y z
N MET A 1 -43.12 5.58 -49.68
CA MET A 1 -42.07 5.06 -50.58
C MET A 1 -40.75 5.67 -50.15
N LEU A 2 -39.90 4.87 -49.50
CA LEU A 2 -38.43 4.82 -49.61
C LEU A 2 -37.96 3.89 -48.47
N GLN A 3 -37.86 2.59 -48.78
CA GLN A 3 -37.31 1.59 -47.87
C GLN A 3 -35.78 1.60 -47.96
N ILE A 4 -35.10 1.75 -46.82
CA ILE A 4 -33.66 1.54 -46.69
C ILE A 4 -33.47 0.18 -46.01
N ARG A 5 -32.76 -0.72 -46.69
CA ARG A 5 -32.54 -2.13 -46.33
C ARG A 5 -31.44 -2.25 -45.26
N PRO A 6 -31.51 -3.21 -44.32
CA PRO A 6 -30.47 -3.42 -43.32
C PRO A 6 -29.22 -4.06 -43.94
N LEU A 7 -28.04 -3.55 -43.60
CA LEU A 7 -26.75 -4.18 -43.93
C LEU A 7 -26.58 -5.45 -43.08
N ALA A 8 -26.36 -6.57 -43.75
CA ALA A 8 -25.95 -7.83 -43.13
C ALA A 8 -24.48 -7.73 -42.67
N VAL A 9 -24.23 -8.00 -41.39
CA VAL A 9 -22.89 -8.24 -40.87
C VAL A 9 -22.51 -9.69 -41.22
N ALA A 10 -21.62 -9.85 -42.18
CA ALA A 10 -21.08 -11.13 -42.57
C ALA A 10 -20.01 -11.57 -41.57
N SER A 11 -20.28 -12.64 -40.82
CA SER A 11 -19.30 -13.35 -40.00
C SER A 11 -18.24 -13.98 -40.91
N LEU A 12 -16.99 -13.54 -40.80
CA LEU A 12 -15.84 -14.17 -41.44
C LEU A 12 -15.21 -15.16 -40.46
N VAL A 13 -15.47 -16.46 -40.63
CA VAL A 13 -14.74 -17.53 -39.93
C VAL A 13 -13.49 -17.83 -40.75
N LEU A 14 -12.33 -17.42 -40.24
CA LEU A 14 -11.03 -17.76 -40.83
C LEU A 14 -10.55 -19.10 -40.23
N ALA A 15 -10.68 -20.18 -40.99
CA ALA A 15 -10.07 -21.46 -40.65
C ALA A 15 -8.56 -21.40 -40.97
N GLY A 16 -7.76 -21.00 -39.98
CA GLY A 16 -6.31 -21.10 -40.03
C GLY A 16 -5.84 -22.50 -39.64
N LEU A 17 -5.40 -23.30 -40.62
CA LEU A 17 -4.74 -24.58 -40.40
C LEU A 17 -3.31 -24.30 -39.91
N ALA A 18 -3.10 -24.24 -38.59
CA ALA A 18 -1.77 -24.16 -38.00
C ALA A 18 -1.14 -25.56 -37.99
N ALA A 19 -0.11 -25.77 -38.81
CA ALA A 19 0.74 -26.95 -38.70
C ALA A 19 1.45 -26.92 -37.34
N ALA A 20 1.18 -27.93 -36.51
CA ALA A 20 1.86 -28.11 -35.23
C ALA A 20 3.33 -28.49 -35.48
N ALA A 21 4.25 -27.60 -35.11
CA ALA A 21 5.67 -27.95 -35.02
C ALA A 21 5.86 -28.98 -33.89
N PRO A 22 6.79 -29.96 -34.03
CA PRO A 22 7.02 -30.95 -32.99
C PRO A 22 7.56 -30.28 -31.73
N VAL A 23 6.86 -30.53 -30.61
CA VAL A 23 7.33 -30.19 -29.27
C VAL A 23 8.59 -31.00 -29.00
N SER A 24 9.70 -30.30 -28.75
CA SER A 24 10.92 -30.94 -28.28
C SER A 24 10.68 -31.46 -26.85
N PRO A 25 11.07 -32.69 -26.51
CA PRO A 25 10.86 -33.23 -25.16
C PRO A 25 11.52 -32.31 -24.14
N GLN A 26 10.72 -31.78 -23.20
CA GLN A 26 11.26 -31.02 -22.08
C GLN A 26 12.19 -31.93 -21.28
N GLU A 27 13.44 -31.50 -21.21
CA GLU A 27 14.50 -32.09 -20.39
C GLU A 27 14.09 -31.96 -18.91
N THR A 28 13.51 -33.03 -18.38
CA THR A 28 13.21 -33.19 -16.96
C THR A 28 14.51 -33.53 -16.25
N ASP A 29 15.38 -32.53 -16.08
CA ASP A 29 16.46 -32.55 -15.08
C ASP A 29 16.98 -31.12 -14.92
N ARG A 30 16.21 -30.29 -14.22
CA ARG A 30 16.80 -29.19 -13.46
C ARG A 30 16.66 -29.56 -12.01
N GLU A 31 17.75 -30.08 -11.45
CA GLU A 31 17.97 -30.02 -10.02
C GLU A 31 17.57 -28.63 -9.54
N HIS A 32 16.68 -28.57 -8.55
CA HIS A 32 16.45 -27.36 -7.79
C HIS A 32 17.73 -27.07 -7.02
N GLY A 33 18.69 -26.47 -7.72
CA GLY A 33 19.87 -25.87 -7.11
C GLY A 33 19.35 -24.95 -6.03
N LEU A 34 19.70 -25.29 -4.79
CA LEU A 34 19.69 -24.36 -3.67
C LEU A 34 20.16 -23.02 -4.21
N LEU A 35 19.30 -22.00 -4.08
CA LEU A 35 19.59 -20.65 -4.54
C LEU A 35 21.04 -20.34 -4.19
N SER A 36 21.88 -20.25 -5.23
CA SER A 36 23.28 -19.88 -5.11
C SER A 36 23.29 -18.61 -4.27
N GLU A 37 24.04 -18.63 -3.15
CA GLU A 37 24.28 -17.46 -2.30
C GLU A 37 24.53 -16.28 -3.22
N THR A 38 23.51 -15.43 -3.36
CA THR A 38 23.63 -14.19 -4.11
C THR A 38 24.72 -13.44 -3.37
N THR A 39 25.90 -13.34 -3.99
CA THR A 39 27.03 -12.63 -3.41
C THR A 39 26.59 -11.20 -3.25
N LEU A 40 26.21 -10.85 -2.02
CA LEU A 40 25.75 -9.52 -1.68
C LEU A 40 26.89 -8.53 -1.99
N PRO A 41 26.58 -7.33 -2.50
CA PRO A 41 27.61 -6.38 -2.87
C PRO A 41 28.52 -6.07 -1.67
N PRO A 42 29.82 -5.80 -1.89
CA PRO A 42 30.74 -5.41 -0.82
C PRO A 42 30.15 -4.24 0.01
N GLY A 43 30.10 -4.40 1.33
CA GLY A 43 29.47 -3.43 2.24
C GLY A 43 27.98 -3.67 2.50
N TYR A 44 27.40 -4.77 2.03
CA TYR A 44 26.06 -5.17 2.43
C TYR A 44 26.02 -5.50 3.93
N VAL A 45 25.30 -4.68 4.69
CA VAL A 45 24.90 -4.99 6.06
C VAL A 45 23.48 -5.57 6.02
N PRO A 46 23.24 -6.78 6.58
CA PRO A 46 21.89 -7.28 6.77
C PRO A 46 21.13 -6.36 7.74
N GLU A 47 20.18 -5.59 7.22
CA GLU A 47 19.23 -4.84 8.03
C GLU A 47 17.99 -5.69 8.29
N PHE A 48 17.75 -6.03 9.55
CA PHE A 48 16.52 -6.73 9.97
C PHE A 48 15.32 -5.77 10.14
N GLY A 49 15.36 -4.62 9.47
CA GLY A 49 14.37 -3.55 9.56
C GLY A 49 14.71 -2.54 10.65
N THR A 50 15.31 -1.42 10.25
CA THR A 50 15.41 -0.23 11.11
C THR A 50 14.22 0.68 10.84
N MET A 51 13.56 1.15 11.90
CA MET A 51 12.47 2.12 11.80
C MET A 51 13.01 3.51 12.11
N TRP A 52 12.99 4.39 11.11
CA TRP A 52 13.42 5.78 11.23
C TRP A 52 12.21 6.68 11.41
N THR A 53 12.34 7.72 12.22
CA THR A 53 11.29 8.72 12.36
C THR A 53 11.41 9.76 11.23
N PHE A 54 10.31 10.42 10.91
CA PHE A 54 10.29 11.44 9.85
C PHE A 54 11.15 12.67 10.17
N ASP A 55 11.35 12.98 11.46
CA ASP A 55 12.17 14.11 11.93
C ASP A 55 13.67 13.80 11.98
N ALA A 56 14.07 12.54 11.88
CA ALA A 56 15.47 12.12 11.92
C ALA A 56 15.80 11.01 10.88
N PRO A 57 15.56 11.26 9.58
CA PRO A 57 15.91 10.30 8.54
C PRO A 57 17.44 10.22 8.39
N PRO A 58 18.04 9.02 8.25
CA PRO A 58 19.48 8.85 8.16
C PRO A 58 19.99 9.09 6.72
N LEU A 59 19.88 10.33 6.22
CA LEU A 59 20.09 10.64 4.81
C LEU A 59 21.46 10.22 4.27
N ASP A 60 22.53 10.44 5.02
CA ASP A 60 23.88 10.04 4.59
C ASP A 60 24.05 8.52 4.52
N TYR A 61 23.35 7.79 5.39
CA TYR A 61 23.29 6.34 5.35
C TYR A 61 22.56 5.86 4.10
N TRP A 62 21.35 6.39 3.83
CA TRP A 62 20.58 6.03 2.65
C TRP A 62 21.30 6.36 1.34
N GLU A 63 22.00 7.50 1.28
CA GLU A 63 22.83 7.88 0.14
C GLU A 63 23.95 6.87 -0.09
N THR A 64 24.74 6.58 0.94
CA THR A 64 25.88 5.66 0.84
C THR A 64 25.44 4.24 0.49
N ARG A 65 24.32 3.80 1.08
CA ARG A 65 23.87 2.40 0.99
C ARG A 65 23.05 2.11 -0.25
N TYR A 66 22.19 3.05 -0.65
CA TYR A 66 21.16 2.88 -1.67
C TYR A 66 21.23 3.90 -2.80
N GLY A 67 22.11 4.90 -2.72
CA GLY A 67 22.15 6.01 -3.68
C GLY A 67 20.90 6.89 -3.61
N PHE A 68 20.22 6.93 -2.47
CA PHE A 68 18.96 7.64 -2.28
C PHE A 68 19.11 8.73 -1.21
N LYS A 69 18.96 9.99 -1.63
CA LYS A 69 18.99 11.15 -0.75
C LYS A 69 17.84 12.09 -1.11
N PRO A 70 16.64 11.89 -0.54
CA PRO A 70 15.52 12.79 -0.77
C PRO A 70 15.80 14.15 -0.12
N ASP A 71 15.19 15.19 -0.66
CA ASP A 71 15.16 16.50 -0.05
C ASP A 71 14.01 16.62 0.98
N GLU A 72 13.94 17.78 1.64
CA GLU A 72 12.94 18.07 2.66
C GLU A 72 11.52 18.08 2.09
N GLU A 73 11.31 18.62 0.88
CA GLU A 73 10.00 18.65 0.23
C GLU A 73 9.48 17.23 -0.02
N TRP A 74 10.34 16.34 -0.49
CA TRP A 74 9.99 14.94 -0.70
C TRP A 74 9.63 14.24 0.62
N LEU A 75 10.41 14.48 1.69
CA LEU A 75 10.14 13.91 3.00
C LEU A 75 8.84 14.43 3.61
N ASP A 76 8.55 15.72 3.44
CA ASP A 76 7.28 16.33 3.85
C ASP A 76 6.10 15.77 3.08
N HIS A 77 6.25 15.58 1.77
CA HIS A 77 5.24 14.93 0.96
C HIS A 77 4.95 13.51 1.45
N LEU A 78 6.01 12.72 1.69
CA LEU A 78 5.87 11.35 2.22
C LEU A 78 5.15 11.35 3.58
N ARG A 79 5.55 12.23 4.50
CA ARG A 79 4.96 12.36 5.84
C ARG A 79 3.49 12.74 5.77
N LEU A 80 3.15 13.75 4.97
CA LEU A 80 1.78 14.25 4.86
C LEU A 80 0.86 13.29 4.11
N ALA A 81 1.39 12.48 3.18
CA ALA A 81 0.63 11.45 2.48
C ALA A 81 0.41 10.18 3.34
N SER A 82 1.29 9.92 4.31
CA SER A 82 1.20 8.77 5.21
C SER A 82 0.22 9.05 6.35
N VAL A 83 -0.78 8.18 6.52
CA VAL A 83 -1.82 8.36 7.54
C VAL A 83 -2.07 7.08 8.32
N ARG A 84 -2.56 7.25 9.55
CA ARG A 84 -2.87 6.14 10.44
C ARG A 84 -4.37 5.90 10.49
N LEU A 85 -4.75 4.64 10.35
CA LEU A 85 -6.06 4.12 10.74
C LEU A 85 -5.95 3.45 12.11
N PRO A 86 -7.06 3.24 12.84
CA PRO A 86 -7.04 2.48 14.09
C PRO A 86 -6.39 1.09 13.91
N GLY A 87 -5.17 0.92 14.43
CA GLY A 87 -4.42 -0.33 14.34
C GLY A 87 -3.80 -0.65 12.97
N CYS A 88 -3.83 0.26 12.00
CA CYS A 88 -3.28 0.04 10.65
C CYS A 88 -2.62 1.28 10.07
N SER A 89 -1.77 1.07 9.06
CA SER A 89 -1.23 2.12 8.20
C SER A 89 -2.10 2.31 6.96
N SER A 90 -2.02 3.51 6.38
CA SER A 90 -2.75 3.88 5.18
C SER A 90 -2.07 5.08 4.50
N SER A 91 -2.51 5.46 3.30
CA SER A 91 -2.02 6.65 2.62
C SER A 91 -3.12 7.40 1.88
N PHE A 92 -2.97 8.72 1.75
CA PHE A 92 -3.68 9.47 0.73
C PHE A 92 -3.13 9.10 -0.65
N VAL A 93 -4.04 8.91 -1.62
CA VAL A 93 -3.69 8.59 -3.01
C VAL A 93 -4.39 9.52 -4.02
N SER A 94 -5.10 10.53 -3.52
CA SER A 94 -5.66 11.62 -4.33
C SER A 94 -5.69 12.94 -3.56
N ALA A 95 -5.75 14.05 -4.29
CA ALA A 95 -5.91 15.39 -3.71
C ALA A 95 -7.30 15.59 -3.05
N ASP A 96 -8.29 14.77 -3.41
CA ASP A 96 -9.65 14.82 -2.89
C ASP A 96 -9.87 13.93 -1.64
N GLY A 97 -8.78 13.38 -1.08
CA GLY A 97 -8.82 12.62 0.17
C GLY A 97 -9.15 11.13 0.02
N LEU A 98 -8.90 10.52 -1.16
CA LEU A 98 -8.99 9.06 -1.29
C LEU A 98 -7.88 8.40 -0.45
N VAL A 99 -8.28 7.46 0.40
CA VAL A 99 -7.38 6.78 1.34
C VAL A 99 -7.26 5.30 0.95
N MET A 100 -6.02 4.80 0.84
CA MET A 100 -5.73 3.40 0.48
C MET A 100 -5.10 2.65 1.65
N THR A 101 -5.69 1.51 2.02
CA THR A 101 -5.19 0.58 3.03
C THR A 101 -5.41 -0.87 2.60
N ASN A 102 -4.98 -1.84 3.41
CA ASN A 102 -5.22 -3.25 3.14
C ASN A 102 -6.66 -3.66 3.45
N HIS A 103 -7.15 -4.69 2.76
CA HIS A 103 -8.49 -5.24 2.98
C HIS A 103 -8.76 -5.64 4.44
N HIS A 104 -7.78 -6.24 5.12
CA HIS A 104 -7.97 -6.69 6.51
C HIS A 104 -8.13 -5.52 7.50
N CYS A 105 -7.55 -4.36 7.20
CA CYS A 105 -7.72 -3.13 7.97
C CYS A 105 -9.14 -2.57 7.83
N ALA A 106 -9.70 -2.64 6.62
CA ALA A 106 -11.06 -2.18 6.33
C ALA A 106 -12.15 -3.25 6.60
N ARG A 107 -11.78 -4.50 6.88
CA ARG A 107 -12.73 -5.62 6.98
C ARG A 107 -13.86 -5.39 7.97
N GLY A 108 -13.56 -4.83 9.15
CA GLY A 108 -14.57 -4.51 10.15
C GLY A 108 -15.58 -3.48 9.65
N CYS A 109 -15.08 -2.47 8.93
CA CYS A 109 -15.90 -1.47 8.26
C CYS A 109 -16.81 -2.08 7.18
N VAL A 110 -16.21 -2.84 6.26
CA VAL A 110 -16.92 -3.45 5.13
C VAL A 110 -18.04 -4.38 5.61
N ALA A 111 -17.80 -5.11 6.71
CA ALA A 111 -18.83 -5.92 7.36
C ALA A 111 -19.96 -5.05 7.94
N ALA A 112 -19.62 -3.97 8.65
CA ALA A 112 -20.58 -3.09 9.31
C ALA A 112 -21.48 -2.31 8.34
N VAL A 113 -20.96 -1.95 7.17
CA VAL A 113 -21.70 -1.20 6.15
C VAL A 113 -22.38 -2.10 5.10
N SER A 114 -22.22 -3.42 5.19
CA SER A 114 -22.93 -4.36 4.31
C SER A 114 -24.43 -4.36 4.64
N PRO A 115 -25.33 -4.03 3.69
CA PRO A 115 -26.77 -4.09 3.94
C PRO A 115 -27.25 -5.54 4.06
N PRO A 116 -28.40 -5.80 4.70
CA PRO A 116 -28.88 -7.17 4.99
C PRO A 116 -29.01 -8.07 3.76
N GLU A 117 -29.25 -7.49 2.59
CA GLU A 117 -29.50 -8.19 1.33
C GLU A 117 -28.21 -8.61 0.60
N THR A 118 -27.03 -8.15 1.04
CA THR A 118 -25.74 -8.48 0.42
C THR A 118 -24.62 -8.64 1.45
N ASN A 119 -23.47 -9.12 1.01
CA ASN A 119 -22.28 -9.24 1.85
C ASN A 119 -21.07 -8.74 1.08
N TYR A 120 -20.65 -7.51 1.38
CA TYR A 120 -19.53 -6.87 0.67
C TYR A 120 -18.19 -7.57 0.91
N LEU A 121 -18.03 -8.36 1.99
CA LEU A 121 -16.83 -9.18 2.16
C LEU A 121 -16.73 -10.31 1.12
N ARG A 122 -17.86 -10.77 0.59
CA ARG A 122 -17.92 -11.84 -0.41
C ARG A 122 -17.98 -11.28 -1.83
N THR A 123 -18.78 -10.24 -2.05
CA THR A 123 -19.02 -9.70 -3.39
C THR A 123 -18.04 -8.61 -3.80
N GLY A 124 -17.30 -8.04 -2.84
CA GLY A 124 -16.65 -6.75 -3.02
C GLY A 124 -17.67 -5.61 -2.99
N PHE A 125 -17.15 -4.38 -2.98
CA PHE A 125 -17.91 -3.15 -3.04
C PHE A 125 -17.14 -2.09 -3.83
N ALA A 126 -17.83 -1.35 -4.68
CA ALA A 126 -17.31 -0.18 -5.37
C ALA A 126 -18.44 0.86 -5.45
N ALA A 127 -18.20 2.05 -4.92
CA ALA A 127 -19.16 3.15 -5.00
C ALA A 127 -19.09 3.77 -6.41
N GLY A 128 -20.26 3.99 -7.04
CA GLY A 128 -20.33 4.64 -8.36
C GLY A 128 -20.21 6.16 -8.32
N SER A 129 -20.35 6.77 -7.14
CA SER A 129 -20.15 8.18 -6.87
C SER A 129 -19.75 8.37 -5.41
N ARG A 130 -19.27 9.57 -5.06
CA ARG A 130 -18.82 9.89 -3.69
C ARG A 130 -19.97 9.86 -2.68
N GLU A 131 -21.18 10.21 -3.10
CA GLU A 131 -22.40 10.17 -2.28
C GLU A 131 -22.84 8.74 -1.95
N ALA A 132 -22.39 7.77 -2.76
CA ALA A 132 -22.65 6.35 -2.53
C ALA A 132 -21.59 5.68 -1.63
N GLU A 133 -20.57 6.41 -1.16
CA GLU A 133 -19.58 5.90 -0.19
C GLU A 133 -20.23 5.81 1.20
N PRO A 134 -20.36 4.61 1.79
CA PRO A 134 -20.99 4.47 3.08
C PRO A 134 -20.08 5.00 4.19
N ILE A 135 -20.66 5.67 5.18
CA ILE A 135 -19.94 6.13 6.36
C ILE A 135 -19.57 4.92 7.22
N CYS A 136 -18.28 4.77 7.49
CA CYS A 136 -17.76 3.73 8.34
C CYS A 136 -17.88 4.10 9.83
N PRO A 137 -18.68 3.41 10.65
CA PRO A 137 -18.88 3.78 12.05
C PRO A 137 -17.57 3.69 12.84
N GLY A 138 -17.18 4.78 13.50
CA GLY A 138 -16.01 4.83 14.39
C GLY A 138 -14.65 4.81 13.68
N MET A 139 -14.62 4.85 12.35
CA MET A 139 -13.36 4.98 11.61
C MET A 139 -12.95 6.45 11.52
N TYR A 140 -11.67 6.70 11.76
CA TYR A 140 -11.02 8.00 11.61
C TYR A 140 -9.64 7.81 11.00
N VAL A 141 -9.08 8.90 10.51
CA VAL A 141 -7.75 8.95 9.88
C VAL A 141 -6.94 10.01 10.61
N ASP A 142 -5.78 9.64 11.14
CA ASP A 142 -4.84 10.60 11.73
C ASP A 142 -3.73 10.93 10.74
N GLN A 143 -3.52 12.22 10.50
CA GLN A 143 -2.42 12.73 9.71
C GLN A 143 -1.36 13.36 10.62
N LEU A 144 -0.10 13.00 10.40
CA LEU A 144 1.02 13.56 11.14
C LEU A 144 1.42 14.93 10.56
N VAL A 145 0.98 16.00 11.22
CA VAL A 145 1.26 17.38 10.78
C VAL A 145 2.63 17.89 11.25
N SER A 146 3.09 17.50 12.44
CA SER A 146 4.37 17.95 13.00
C SER A 146 4.90 17.00 14.07
N ILE A 147 6.21 16.99 14.26
CA ILE A 147 6.92 16.33 15.37
C ILE A 147 7.73 17.41 16.11
N GLU A 148 7.73 17.39 17.43
CA GLU A 148 8.50 18.32 18.26
C GLU A 148 9.25 17.53 19.35
N ASP A 149 10.56 17.76 19.49
CA ASP A 149 11.31 17.24 20.63
C ASP A 149 11.02 18.07 21.88
N VAL A 150 10.28 17.47 22.81
CA VAL A 150 9.89 18.09 24.08
C VAL A 150 10.63 17.47 25.27
N THR A 151 11.72 16.74 25.02
CA THR A 151 12.45 15.95 26.02
C THR A 151 12.90 16.80 27.20
N ALA A 152 13.52 17.96 26.95
CA ALA A 152 13.97 18.87 28.01
C ALA A 152 12.80 19.32 28.89
N ARG A 153 11.70 19.75 28.26
CA ARG A 153 10.47 20.20 28.94
C ARG A 153 9.89 19.14 29.87
N ILE A 154 9.93 17.87 29.47
CA ILE A 154 9.46 16.77 30.32
C ILE A 154 10.46 16.45 31.43
N ARG A 155 11.76 16.37 31.13
CA ARG A 155 12.81 16.08 32.14
C ARG A 155 12.82 17.11 33.27
N ASP A 156 12.66 18.39 32.94
CA ASP A 156 12.60 19.46 33.94
C ASP A 156 11.43 19.32 34.91
N ARG A 157 10.32 18.71 34.47
CA ARG A 157 9.14 18.47 35.33
C ARG A 157 9.27 17.19 36.15
N VAL A 158 9.82 16.13 35.59
CA VAL A 158 10.01 14.84 36.30
C VAL A 158 11.08 14.95 37.39
N THR A 159 12.16 15.69 37.14
CA THR A 159 13.24 15.90 38.12
C THR A 159 12.87 16.88 39.25
N ALA A 160 11.76 17.61 39.10
CA ALA A 160 11.32 18.62 40.06
C ALA A 160 10.50 18.08 41.26
N GLY A 161 10.36 16.76 41.43
CA GLY A 161 9.97 16.21 42.75
C GLY A 161 8.94 15.09 42.82
N ASP A 162 8.60 14.38 41.74
CA ASP A 162 7.58 13.33 41.81
C ASP A 162 8.20 11.93 41.73
N ALA A 163 8.10 11.18 42.84
CA ALA A 163 8.29 9.73 42.81
C ALA A 163 7.23 9.10 41.88
N PRO A 164 7.57 8.10 41.06
CA PRO A 164 6.61 7.48 40.17
C PRO A 164 5.45 6.89 40.98
N ALA A 165 4.24 7.39 40.76
CA ALA A 165 3.03 6.73 41.23
C ALA A 165 2.95 5.37 40.53
N GLN A 166 3.05 4.30 41.32
CA GLN A 166 2.83 2.94 40.85
C GLN A 166 1.37 2.84 40.38
N VAL A 167 1.16 2.49 39.10
CA VAL A 167 -0.15 2.13 38.55
C VAL A 167 -0.37 0.64 38.74
#